data_AF-A0A5E4KNV6-F1
#
_entry.id   AF-A0A5E4KNV6-F1
#
_cell.length_a   1.000
_cell.length_b   1.000
_cell.length_c   1.000
_cell.angle_alpha   90.00
_cell.angle_beta   90.00
_cell.angle_gamma   90.00
#
_symmetry.space_group_name_H-M   'P 1'
#
loop_
_entity.id
_entity.type
_entity.pdbx_description
1 polymer ?
#
loop_
_entity_poly.entity_id
_entity_poly.type
_entity_poly.pdbx_seq_one_letter_code
_entity_poly.pdbx_strand_id
1 'polypeptide(L)' 'MKPLICTAISSKKIISFYYNGGFRTLEPFCYGVSPAGIEVLRAYPIRPVARHVMIPHAKCNMAM' A
#
# COMPACT_ATOMS: atom_id res chain seq x y z
N MET A 1 -4.47 -5.06 -11.90
CA MET A 1 -4.01 -5.96 -10.81
C MET A 1 -2.49 -6.02 -10.82
N LYS A 2 -1.81 -5.48 -9.80
CA LYS A 2 -0.34 -5.50 -9.74
C LYS A 2 0.19 -6.76 -9.05
N PRO A 3 0.91 -7.64 -9.76
CA PRO A 3 1.36 -8.93 -9.21
C PRO A 3 2.27 -8.75 -8.00
N LEU A 4 3.10 -7.72 -7.96
CA LEU A 4 4.02 -7.44 -6.85
C LEU A 4 3.29 -7.16 -5.53
N ILE A 5 2.17 -6.43 -5.56
CA ILE A 5 1.37 -6.12 -4.37
C ILE A 5 0.68 -7.39 -3.88
N CYS A 6 0.10 -8.16 -4.80
CA CYS A 6 -0.56 -9.42 -4.47
C CYS A 6 0.43 -10.44 -3.88
N THR A 7 1.65 -10.52 -4.43
CA THR A 7 2.73 -11.34 -3.87
C THR A 7 3.14 -10.85 -2.50
N ALA A 8 3.27 -9.54 -2.29
CA ALA A 8 3.60 -8.98 -0.98
C ALA A 8 2.53 -9.31 0.08
N ILE A 9 1.25 -9.20 -0.27
CA ILE A 9 0.13 -9.57 0.61
C ILE A 9 0.17 -11.07 0.93
N SER A 10 0.27 -11.92 -0.10
CA SER A 10 0.29 -13.38 0.05
C SER A 10 1.48 -13.87 0.87
N SER A 11 2.65 -13.25 0.68
CA SER A 11 3.87 -13.56 1.41
C SER A 11 3.99 -12.82 2.75
N LYS A 12 2.96 -12.06 3.18
CA LYS A 12 2.99 -11.20 4.39
C LYS A 12 4.25 -10.33 4.47
N LYS A 13 4.71 -9.83 3.33
CA LYS A 13 5.90 -8.97 3.23
C LYS A 13 5.54 -7.52 3.51
N ILE A 14 6.36 -6.90 4.35
CA ILE A 14 6.35 -5.46 4.55
C ILE A 14 6.83 -4.78 3.28
N ILE A 15 6.16 -3.71 2.88
CA ILE A 15 6.54 -2.88 1.74
C ILE A 15 6.92 -1.48 2.23
N SER A 16 7.86 -0.86 1.53
CA SER A 16 8.24 0.54 1.76
C SER A 16 8.16 1.30 0.44
N PHE A 17 7.57 2.49 0.44
CA PHE A 17 7.48 3.33 -0.75
C PHE A 17 7.31 4.80 -0.41
N TYR A 18 7.59 5.67 -1.38
CA TYR A 18 7.42 7.11 -1.23
C TYR A 18 6.03 7.54 -1.70
N TYR A 19 5.28 8.22 -0.83
CA TYR A 19 3.93 8.69 -1.12
C TYR A 19 3.65 10.00 -0.39
N ASN A 20 3.12 10.98 -1.13
CA ASN A 20 2.69 12.28 -0.60
C ASN A 20 3.75 12.98 0.27
N GLY A 21 4.98 13.06 -0.25
CA GLY A 21 6.08 13.75 0.41
C GLY A 21 6.79 12.96 1.52
N GLY A 22 6.53 11.66 1.68
CA GLY A 22 7.20 10.86 2.71
C GLY A 22 7.29 9.38 2.43
N PHE A 23 8.28 8.73 3.04
CA PHE A 23 8.41 7.27 3.04
C PHE A 23 7.41 6.63 3.99
N ARG A 24 6.73 5.59 3.50
CA ARG A 24 5.76 4.80 4.25
C ARG A 24 6.23 3.36 4.27
N THR A 25 6.33 2.78 5.46
CA THR A 25 6.62 1.36 5.68
C THR A 25 5.36 0.70 6.23
N LEU A 26 4.76 -0.20 5.47
CA LEU A 26 3.43 -0.73 5.73
C LEU A 26 3.36 -2.24 5.52
N GLU A 27 2.49 -2.91 6.27
CA GLU A 27 2.04 -4.27 6.07
C GLU A 27 0.76 -4.28 5.22
N PRO A 28 0.83 -4.67 3.94
CA PRO A 28 -0.34 -4.69 3.06
C PRO A 28 -1.20 -5.93 3.36
N PHE A 29 -2.53 -5.74 3.41
CA PHE A 29 -3.46 -6.87 3.61
C PHE A 29 -4.53 -6.96 2.53
N CYS A 30 -4.84 -5.88 1.81
CA CYS A 30 -5.86 -5.91 0.76
C CYS A 30 -5.55 -4.89 -0.34
N TYR A 31 -5.73 -5.32 -1.60
CA TYR A 31 -5.58 -4.49 -2.78
C TYR A 31 -6.75 -4.73 -3.73
N GLY A 32 -7.30 -3.66 -4.29
CA GLY A 32 -8.46 -3.76 -5.18
C GLY A 32 -8.81 -2.42 -5.82
N VAL A 33 -9.99 -2.35 -6.43
CA VAL A 33 -10.52 -1.14 -7.06
C VAL A 33 -11.67 -0.61 -6.21
N SER A 34 -11.65 0.69 -5.92
CA SER A 34 -12.75 1.36 -5.20
C SER A 34 -13.98 1.49 -6.10
N PRO A 35 -15.18 1.77 -5.55
CA PRO A 35 -16.38 2.04 -6.36
C PRO A 35 -16.21 3.18 -7.37
N ALA A 36 -15.26 4.10 -7.14
CA ALA A 36 -14.92 5.19 -8.05
C ALA A 36 -13.91 4.80 -9.15
N GLY A 37 -13.58 3.51 -9.30
CA GLY A 37 -12.63 3.03 -10.31
C GLY A 37 -11.15 3.24 -9.96
N ILE A 38 -10.84 3.60 -8.71
CA ILE A 38 -9.48 3.92 -8.27
C ILE A 38 -8.84 2.67 -7.65
N GLU A 39 -7.68 2.25 -8.14
CA GLU A 39 -6.88 1.21 -7.48
C GLU A 39 -6.45 1.68 -6.09
N VAL A 40 -6.70 0.86 -5.07
CA VAL A 40 -6.44 1.18 -3.65
C VAL A 40 -5.69 0.04 -2.98
N LEU A 41 -4.72 0.42 -2.15
CA LEU A 41 -4.02 -0.46 -1.23
C LEU A 41 -4.42 -0.13 0.20
N ARG A 42 -4.83 -1.16 0.96
CA ARG A 42 -5.11 -1.09 2.39
C ARG A 42 -4.00 -1.80 3.14
N ALA A 43 -3.44 -1.11 4.12
CA ALA A 43 -2.27 -1.57 4.85
C ALA A 43 -2.22 -0.99 6.27
N TYR A 44 -1.50 -1.68 7.15
CA TYR A 44 -1.18 -1.21 8.50
C TYR A 44 0.24 -0.63 8.54
N PRO A 45 0.47 0.55 9.11
CA PRO A 45 1.82 1.09 9.26
C PRO A 45 2.62 0.36 10.33
N ILE A 46 3.91 0.13 10.07
CA ILE A 46 4.83 -0.57 10.99
C ILE A 46 5.41 0.40 12.05
N ARG A 47 5.40 1.71 11.78
CA ARG A 47 5.90 2.76 12.70
C ARG A 47 4.73 3.34 13.52
N PRO A 48 4.98 3.99 14.69
CA PRO A 48 3.94 4.42 15.62
C PRO A 48 3.16 5.63 15.07
N VAL A 49 2.30 5.35 14.12
CA VAL A 49 1.14 6.15 13.76
C VAL A 49 0.03 5.11 13.65
N ALA A 50 -0.59 4.77 14.77
CA ALA A 50 -1.59 3.71 14.91
C ALA A 50 -2.90 4.04 14.16
N ARG A 51 -2.83 4.18 12.82
CA ARG A 51 -3.96 4.47 11.96
C ARG A 51 -3.89 3.60 10.71
N HIS A 52 -5.01 2.97 10.36
CA HIS A 52 -5.17 2.28 9.09
C HIS A 52 -4.99 3.27 7.93
N VAL A 53 -4.17 2.93 6.94
CA VAL A 53 -3.87 3.83 5.81
C VAL A 53 -4.49 3.26 4.54
N MET A 54 -5.31 4.08 3.87
CA MET A 54 -5.78 3.82 2.51
C MET A 54 -4.94 4.64 1.55
N ILE A 55 -4.35 3.98 0.55
CA ILE A 55 -3.43 4.64 -0.37
C ILE A 55 -3.95 4.46 -1.80
N PRO A 56 -4.35 5.57 -2.46
CA PRO A 56 -4.62 5.58 -3.89
C PRO A 56 -3.37 5.18 -4.66
N HIS A 57 -3.49 4.13 -5.45
CA HIS A 57 -2.38 3.57 -6.21
C HIS A 57 -1.81 4.56 -7.24
N ALA A 58 -2.67 5.40 -7.81
CA ALA A 58 -2.30 6.39 -8.84
C ALA A 58 -1.26 7.45 -8.41
N LYS A 59 -0.87 7.48 -7.13
CA LYS A 59 0.11 8.42 -6.57
C LYS A 59 1.30 7.75 -5.88
N CYS A 60 1.42 6.42 -5.95
CA CYS A 60 2.55 5.67 -5.41
C CYS A 60 3.69 5.59 -6.44
N ASN A 61 4.75 6.38 -6.23
CA ASN A 61 6.07 6.02 -6.76
C ASN A 61 6.64 4.92 -5.85
N MET A 62 6.28 3.68 -6.16
CA MET A 62 7.01 2.52 -5.66
C MET A 62 8.40 2.55 -6.30
N ALA A 63 9.35 3.20 -5.61
CA ALA A 63 10.75 2.95 -5.86
C ALA A 63 11.00 1.49 -5.44
N MET A 64 11.28 0.65 -6.43
CA MET A 64 11.73 -0.72 -6.28
C MET A 64 13.23 -0.75 -6.59
#